data_AF-A0A2N1R013-F1
#
_entry.id   AF-A0A2N1R013-F1
#
_cell.length_a   1.000
_cell.length_b   1.000
_cell.length_c   1.000
_cell.angle_alpha   90.00
_cell.angle_beta   90.00
_cell.angle_gamma   90.00
#
_symmetry.space_group_name_H-M   'P 1'
#
loop_
_entity.id
_entity.type
_entity.pdbx_description
1 polymer ?
#
loop_
_entity_poly.entity_id
_entity_poly.type
_entity_poly.pdbx_seq_one_letter_code
_entity_poly.pdbx_strand_id
1 'polypeptide(L)'
;VADALELWRQTGERGLGEPITVGKLLAQTGDARGMLPCPWGDGLFHKNAVSVRPADMGTEACVEGEDMLIFSDLSIHLLRAHHFCQGRGSPFRLEPELLARFIKG
;
A
#
# COMPACT_ATOMS: atom_id res chain seq x y z
N VAL A 1 9.49 3.93 -7.00
CA VAL A 1 8.83 3.45 -5.75
C VAL A 1 7.33 3.65 -5.84
N ALA A 2 6.83 4.88 -6.03
CA ALA A 2 5.40 5.14 -6.20
C ALA A 2 4.76 4.29 -7.32
N ASP A 3 5.46 4.09 -8.44
CA ASP A 3 4.94 3.28 -9.56
C ASP A 3 4.77 1.80 -9.20
N ALA A 4 5.61 1.27 -8.30
CA ALA A 4 5.46 -0.10 -7.80
C ALA A 4 4.21 -0.24 -6.92
N LEU A 5 3.96 0.76 -6.05
CA LEU A 5 2.74 0.81 -5.23
C LEU A 5 1.49 0.89 -6.12
N GLU A 6 1.52 1.72 -7.16
CA GLU A 6 0.43 1.86 -8.11
C GLU A 6 0.15 0.55 -8.86
N LEU A 7 1.20 -0.16 -9.30
CA LEU A 7 1.08 -1.49 -9.89
C LEU A 7 0.44 -2.51 -8.93
N TRP A 8 0.90 -2.56 -7.68
CA TRP A 8 0.37 -3.49 -6.68
C TRP A 8 -1.10 -3.20 -6.38
N ARG A 9 -1.48 -1.93 -6.24
CA ARG A 9 -2.86 -1.49 -6.06
C ARG A 9 -3.73 -1.88 -7.25
N GLN A 10 -3.33 -1.53 -8.48
CA GLN A 10 -4.06 -1.89 -9.71
C GLN A 10 -4.24 -3.39 -9.85
N THR A 11 -3.24 -4.18 -9.46
CA THR A 11 -3.34 -5.64 -9.54
C THR A 11 -4.25 -6.21 -8.45
N GLY A 12 -4.18 -5.68 -7.23
CA GLY A 12 -5.05 -6.08 -6.12
C GLY A 12 -6.52 -5.76 -6.37
N GLU A 13 -6.85 -4.66 -7.05
CA GLU A 13 -8.23 -4.33 -7.43
C GLU A 13 -8.87 -5.38 -8.35
N ARG A 14 -8.08 -6.04 -9.19
CA ARG A 14 -8.57 -7.13 -10.04
C ARG A 14 -9.03 -8.34 -9.22
N GLY A 15 -8.60 -8.42 -7.96
CA GLY A 15 -9.02 -9.42 -6.98
C GLY A 15 -10.39 -9.18 -6.37
N LEU A 16 -10.98 -8.01 -6.58
CA LEU A 16 -12.33 -7.67 -6.08
C LEU A 16 -12.48 -7.93 -4.57
N GLY A 17 -11.45 -7.64 -3.79
CA GLY A 17 -11.39 -7.86 -2.35
C GLY A 17 -10.62 -9.11 -1.92
N GLU A 18 -10.37 -10.05 -2.84
CA GLU A 18 -9.55 -11.24 -2.58
C GLU A 18 -8.05 -10.95 -2.86
N PRO A 19 -7.12 -11.58 -2.12
CA PRO A 19 -5.69 -11.47 -2.40
C PRO A 19 -5.32 -12.02 -3.79
N ILE A 20 -4.58 -11.23 -4.58
CA ILE A 20 -4.04 -11.65 -5.88
C ILE A 20 -2.51 -11.60 -5.90
N THR A 21 -1.92 -12.60 -6.54
CA THR A 21 -0.46 -12.71 -6.70
C THR A 21 0.11 -11.66 -7.63
N VAL A 22 1.15 -10.97 -7.18
CA VAL A 22 1.95 -10.01 -7.94
C VAL A 22 3.42 -10.39 -7.79
N GLY A 23 3.93 -11.20 -8.72
CA GLY A 23 5.28 -11.78 -8.58
C GLY A 23 5.37 -12.70 -7.36
N LYS A 24 6.20 -12.34 -6.38
CA LYS A 24 6.36 -13.06 -5.10
C LYS A 24 5.50 -12.51 -3.96
N LEU A 25 4.67 -11.52 -4.25
CA LEU A 25 3.81 -10.86 -3.28
C LEU A 25 2.35 -11.26 -3.49
N LEU A 26 1.55 -11.11 -2.45
CA LEU A 26 0.10 -11.08 -2.53
C LEU A 26 -0.36 -9.66 -2.23
N ALA A 27 -1.15 -9.08 -3.13
CA ALA A 27 -1.77 -7.77 -2.99
C ALA A 27 -3.28 -7.93 -2.85
N GLN A 28 -3.86 -7.27 -1.85
CA GLN A 28 -5.29 -7.24 -1.62
C GLN A 28 -5.73 -5.78 -1.52
N THR A 29 -6.73 -5.38 -2.31
CA THR A 29 -7.28 -4.03 -2.24
C THR A 29 -8.66 -4.07 -1.61
N GLY A 30 -8.79 -3.38 -0.47
CA GLY A 30 -10.05 -3.05 0.17
C GLY A 30 -10.52 -1.66 -0.25
N ASP A 31 -11.77 -1.57 -0.68
CA ASP A 31 -12.44 -0.30 -0.99
C ASP A 31 -13.35 0.10 0.17
N ALA A 32 -13.26 1.37 0.59
CA ALA A 32 -14.26 2.01 1.42
C ALA A 32 -14.80 3.26 0.73
N ARG A 33 -16.11 3.49 0.88
CA ARG A 33 -16.76 4.67 0.29
C ARG A 33 -16.13 5.97 0.82
N GLY A 34 -15.90 6.91 -0.11
CA GLY A 34 -15.51 8.29 0.20
C GLY A 34 -14.17 8.70 -0.42
N MET A 35 -13.84 9.98 -0.23
CA MET A 35 -12.58 10.58 -0.67
C MET A 35 -11.84 11.18 0.52
N LEU A 36 -10.52 11.14 0.49
CA LEU A 36 -9.62 11.74 1.47
C LEU A 36 -8.91 12.95 0.84
N PRO A 37 -8.95 14.14 1.45
CA PRO A 37 -8.16 15.26 0.99
C PRO A 37 -6.68 15.06 1.32
N CYS A 38 -5.81 15.50 0.41
CA CYS A 38 -4.40 15.63 0.73
C CYS A 38 -4.21 16.72 1.80
N PRO A 39 -3.42 16.47 2.87
CA PRO A 39 -3.10 17.48 3.88
C PRO A 39 -2.41 18.74 3.32
N TRP A 40 -1.78 18.65 2.16
CA TRP A 40 -1.17 19.80 1.45
C TRP A 40 -2.15 20.56 0.55
N GLY A 41 -3.41 20.11 0.44
CA GLY A 41 -4.47 20.80 -0.29
C GLY A 41 -4.43 20.65 -1.81
N ASP A 42 -3.66 19.70 -2.35
CA ASP A 42 -3.43 19.53 -3.79
C ASP A 42 -4.19 18.36 -4.42
N GLY A 43 -5.17 17.75 -3.73
CA GLY A 43 -6.00 16.71 -4.33
C GLY A 43 -6.99 16.01 -3.40
N LEU A 44 -7.83 15.19 -4.01
CA LEU A 44 -8.76 14.25 -3.36
C LEU A 44 -8.46 12.83 -3.88
N PHE A 45 -8.34 11.87 -2.97
CA PHE A 45 -7.94 10.49 -3.28
C PHE A 45 -8.96 9.51 -2.70
N HIS A 46 -9.11 8.33 -3.31
CA HIS A 46 -10.07 7.34 -2.80
C HIS A 46 -9.70 6.88 -1.39
N LYS A 47 -10.72 6.66 -0.55
CA LYS A 47 -10.55 6.04 0.76
C LYS A 47 -10.41 4.53 0.59
N ASN A 48 -9.26 4.07 0.12
CA ASN A 48 -8.94 2.66 -0.02
C ASN A 48 -7.81 2.23 0.94
N ALA A 49 -7.64 0.92 1.08
CA ALA A 49 -6.51 0.32 1.75
C ALA A 49 -6.01 -0.87 0.93
N VAL A 50 -4.73 -0.88 0.63
CA VAL A 50 -4.04 -1.96 -0.07
C VAL A 50 -3.10 -2.61 0.92
N SER A 51 -3.25 -3.90 1.15
CA SER A 51 -2.28 -4.70 1.89
C SER A 51 -1.43 -5.49 0.91
N VAL A 52 -0.11 -5.49 1.13
CA VAL A 52 0.85 -6.26 0.36
C VAL A 52 1.73 -7.04 1.33
N ARG A 53 1.89 -8.34 1.09
CA ARG A 53 2.74 -9.24 1.88
C ARG A 53 3.41 -10.29 1.00
N PRO A 54 4.44 -11.00 1.47
CA PRO A 54 4.98 -12.15 0.77
C PRO A 54 3.93 -13.23 0.53
N ALA A 55 4.00 -13.89 -0.63
CA ALA A 55 3.03 -14.89 -1.04
C ALA A 55 3.11 -16.19 -0.23
N ASP A 56 4.27 -16.46 0.38
CA ASP A 56 4.56 -17.62 1.21
C ASP A 56 4.17 -17.46 2.69
N MET A 57 3.75 -16.25 3.11
CA MET A 57 3.29 -15.98 4.47
C MET A 57 1.78 -15.76 4.52
N GLY A 58 1.09 -16.42 5.45
CA GLY A 58 -0.32 -16.17 5.72
C GLY A 58 -0.56 -14.81 6.39
N THR A 59 -1.73 -14.20 6.18
CA THR A 59 -2.09 -12.88 6.75
C THR A 59 -1.91 -12.83 8.27
N GLU A 60 -2.32 -13.88 8.99
CA GLU A 60 -2.23 -13.97 10.46
C GLU A 60 -0.79 -14.03 11.00
N ALA A 61 0.19 -14.35 10.14
CA ALA A 61 1.59 -14.43 10.52
C ALA A 61 2.36 -13.13 10.25
N CYS A 62 1.76 -12.17 9.53
CA CYS A 62 2.41 -10.92 9.18
C CYS A 62 2.14 -9.83 10.21
N VAL A 63 3.14 -8.99 10.45
CA VAL A 63 3.00 -7.77 11.24
C VAL A 63 3.01 -6.54 10.32
N GLU A 64 2.05 -5.64 10.52
CA GLU A 64 1.95 -4.37 9.77
C GLU A 64 3.20 -3.51 9.98
N GLY A 65 3.80 -3.03 8.90
CA GLY A 65 5.05 -2.26 8.91
C GLY A 65 6.32 -3.10 9.00
N GLU A 66 6.23 -4.40 9.28
CA GLU A 66 7.37 -5.32 9.34
C GLU A 66 7.38 -6.29 8.15
N ASP A 67 6.33 -7.11 8.00
CA ASP A 67 6.19 -8.12 6.94
C ASP A 67 5.01 -7.85 6.00
N MET A 68 4.15 -6.92 6.38
CA MET A 68 3.03 -6.47 5.58
C MET A 68 3.07 -4.95 5.44
N LEU A 69 2.96 -4.48 4.20
CA LEU A 69 2.82 -3.07 3.89
C LEU A 69 1.33 -2.75 3.72
N ILE A 70 0.85 -1.69 4.39
CA ILE A 70 -0.46 -1.12 4.14
C ILE A 70 -0.30 0.27 3.56
N PHE A 71 -1.00 0.56 2.46
CA PHE A 71 -0.99 1.88 1.83
C PHE A 71 -2.32 2.19 1.16
N SER A 72 -2.47 3.41 0.64
CA SER A 72 -3.67 3.89 -0.05
C SER A 72 -3.29 4.73 -1.27
N ASP A 73 -4.28 5.14 -2.06
CA ASP A 73 -4.09 6.12 -3.13
C ASP A 73 -3.52 7.43 -2.59
N LEU A 74 -3.98 7.85 -1.40
CA LEU A 74 -3.40 9.00 -0.72
C LEU A 74 -1.94 8.73 -0.35
N SER A 75 -1.59 7.54 0.14
CA SER A 75 -0.19 7.20 0.45
C SER A 75 0.72 7.29 -0.78
N ILE A 76 0.24 6.84 -1.95
CA ILE A 76 0.99 6.94 -3.21
C ILE A 76 1.24 8.41 -3.57
N HIS A 77 0.21 9.25 -3.49
CA HIS A 77 0.35 10.69 -3.76
C HIS A 77 1.31 11.37 -2.80
N LEU A 78 1.16 11.12 -1.50
CA LEU A 78 2.03 11.68 -0.46
C LEU A 78 3.51 11.33 -0.69
N LEU A 79 3.80 10.11 -1.12
CA LEU A 79 5.15 9.72 -1.50
C LEU A 79 5.62 10.42 -2.79
N ARG A 80 4.77 10.44 -3.82
CA ARG A 80 5.12 10.94 -5.17
C ARG A 80 5.31 12.45 -5.20
N ALA A 81 4.41 13.20 -4.59
CA ALA A 81 4.37 14.66 -4.65
C ALA A 81 5.11 15.34 -3.48
N HIS A 82 5.14 14.71 -2.31
CA HIS A 82 5.67 15.33 -1.09
C HIS A 82 6.82 14.56 -0.44
N HIS A 83 7.25 13.44 -1.05
CA HIS A 83 8.30 12.56 -0.50
C HIS A 83 8.02 12.14 0.95
N PHE A 84 6.74 12.04 1.31
CA PHE A 84 6.30 11.85 2.68
C PHE A 84 5.87 10.39 2.91
N CYS A 85 6.69 9.66 3.67
CA CYS A 85 6.44 8.28 4.06
C CYS A 85 5.55 8.14 5.30
N GLN A 86 4.74 9.15 5.62
CA GLN A 86 3.85 9.19 6.79
C GLN A 86 4.58 9.11 8.15
N GLY A 87 3.84 9.38 9.23
CA GLY A 87 4.37 9.41 10.59
C GLY A 87 4.68 8.01 11.14
N ARG A 88 5.64 7.94 12.07
CA ARG A 88 5.93 6.71 12.85
C ARG A 88 4.69 6.28 13.63
N GLY A 89 4.41 4.97 13.64
CA GLY A 89 3.21 4.39 14.25
C GLY A 89 1.94 4.51 13.42
N SER A 90 1.98 5.13 12.24
CA SER A 90 0.86 5.07 11.30
C SER A 90 0.80 3.68 10.65
N PRO A 91 -0.37 3.03 10.59
CA PRO A 91 -0.55 1.80 9.80
C PRO A 91 -0.22 1.98 8.31
N PHE A 92 -0.41 3.21 7.81
CA PHE A 92 -0.13 3.57 6.42
C PHE A 92 1.31 4.05 6.19
N ARG A 93 2.20 3.85 7.17
CA ARG A 93 3.60 4.26 7.05
C ARG A 93 4.30 3.40 6.01
N LEU A 94 4.85 4.09 5.01
CA LEU A 94 5.70 3.49 4.00
C LEU A 94 7.12 3.25 4.56
N GLU A 95 7.31 2.15 5.30
CA GLU A 95 8.62 1.76 5.86
C GLU A 95 9.64 1.53 4.73
N PRO A 96 10.72 2.35 4.63
CA PRO A 96 11.64 2.26 3.50
C PRO A 96 12.35 0.92 3.37
N GLU A 97 12.71 0.28 4.49
CA GLU A 97 13.39 -1.02 4.49
C GLU A 97 12.48 -2.13 3.94
N LEU A 98 11.21 -2.14 4.36
CA LEU A 98 10.20 -3.06 3.86
C LEU A 98 9.92 -2.85 2.36
N LEU A 99 9.75 -1.59 1.94
CA LEU A 99 9.56 -1.24 0.53
C LEU A 99 10.73 -1.71 -0.34
N ALA A 100 11.96 -1.47 0.11
CA ALA A 100 13.15 -1.90 -0.61
C ALA A 100 13.20 -3.42 -0.74
N ARG A 101 12.80 -4.17 0.30
CA ARG A 101 12.72 -5.64 0.28
C ARG A 101 11.70 -6.13 -0.75
N PHE A 102 10.50 -5.53 -0.77
CA PHE A 102 9.44 -5.92 -1.70
C PHE A 102 9.73 -5.56 -3.16
N ILE A 103 10.46 -4.46 -3.42
CA ILE A 103 10.80 -4.05 -4.78
C ILE A 103 11.97 -4.85 -5.36
N LYS A 104 12.95 -5.25 -4.52
CA LYS A 104 14.13 -5.99 -4.97
C LYS A 104 13.88 -7.50 -5.13
N GLY A 105 12.90 -8.05 -4.40
CA GLY A 105 12.59 -9.48 -4.37
C GLY A 105 11.82 -9.96 -5.58
#